data_AF-A0A0C9VRB5-F1
#
_entry.id   AF-A0A0C9VRB5-F1
#
_cell.length_a   1.000
_cell.length_b   1.000
_cell.length_c   1.000
_cell.angle_alpha   90.00
_cell.angle_beta   90.00
_cell.angle_gamma   90.00
#
_symmetry.space_group_name_H-M   'P 1'
#
loop_
_entity.id
_entity.type
_entity.pdbx_description
1 polymer ?
#
loop_
_entity_poly.entity_id
_entity_poly.type
_entity_poly.pdbx_seq_one_letter_code
_entity_poly.pdbx_strand_id
1 'polypeptide(L)'
;MSASPEHHPSETASPIPDKDQFSFWAKKLGIANLKENRVKWNNDWEKALKSFKNAREVVETMKDLFKGDDGSDSDAQPSDQSLMEELQDVVRKRQTAAKGFVKEILDLGHLDTIWILLDVSEKKRHVLQGLQNASNISFLLGQDSRAFCPEITVTQMISRNGQGFVDFINTYHELAQATDPEKLYFFPSPWWEEAANDAANPMSAKARFTYEFATMLRNDFLASFVMGILLSISGDISKGHKGMKPVINFMENTDGFFAQSIADAKAGLREKPLIRCDNCTKTPEEIGPDTHFMACSTCKSKLNFIVHYCSQECQKADWKTHKPNCGKKRVSKGLPGTAGDSLWMHKDPSVEFVRDLPTNAGGKEMIRAIGIAPAQYTRPQALELQVSMLEKDKDADYFLFNTKGEPVRFVIDDLWTKFNFRTIRRTAMAQADNHGSEALGEYMIKVMGKSPGLSRERILTQLVAEYGIEARRKVAVFEKRAAEAGRGLTFIESYSENIRKVMPRFG
;
A
#
# COMPACT_ATOMS: atom_id res chain seq x y z
N MET A 1 -10.64 -41.68 30.56
CA MET A 1 -11.43 -41.66 29.32
C MET A 1 -12.88 -41.44 29.71
N SER A 2 -13.31 -40.19 29.75
CA SER A 2 -14.68 -39.80 30.10
C SER A 2 -15.29 -39.14 28.88
N ALA A 3 -16.34 -39.75 28.32
CA ALA A 3 -17.03 -39.25 27.14
C ALA A 3 -17.88 -38.03 27.52
N SER A 4 -17.69 -36.91 26.82
CA SER A 4 -18.56 -35.74 26.91
C SER A 4 -19.91 -36.03 26.24
N PRO A 5 -21.03 -35.47 26.76
CA PRO A 5 -22.35 -35.71 26.18
C PRO A 5 -22.50 -34.97 24.86
N GLU A 6 -22.94 -35.68 23.83
CA GLU A 6 -23.38 -35.11 22.55
C GLU A 6 -24.64 -34.25 22.78
N HIS A 7 -24.50 -32.94 22.62
CA HIS A 7 -25.62 -32.01 22.56
C HIS A 7 -26.19 -32.05 21.15
N HIS A 8 -27.36 -32.67 21.00
CA HIS A 8 -28.15 -32.57 19.77
C HIS A 8 -28.73 -31.15 19.65
N PRO A 9 -28.43 -30.42 18.55
CA PRO A 9 -29.01 -29.10 18.32
C PRO A 9 -30.51 -29.21 18.06
N SER A 10 -31.28 -28.43 18.80
CA SER A 10 -32.73 -28.25 18.65
C SER A 10 -33.10 -27.82 17.22
N GLU A 11 -33.72 -28.71 16.47
CA GLU A 11 -34.31 -28.48 15.14
C GLU A 11 -35.68 -27.80 15.26
N THR A 12 -35.75 -26.46 15.38
CA THR A 12 -36.91 -25.64 14.91
C THR A 12 -36.60 -24.14 14.99
N ALA A 13 -35.49 -23.67 14.42
CA ALA A 13 -35.34 -22.24 14.15
C ALA A 13 -35.98 -21.93 12.79
N SER A 14 -37.05 -21.14 12.76
CA SER A 14 -37.61 -20.61 11.51
C SER A 14 -36.49 -19.99 10.65
N PRO A 15 -36.45 -20.25 9.33
CA PRO A 15 -35.40 -19.71 8.48
C PRO A 15 -35.39 -18.18 8.62
N ILE A 16 -34.23 -17.64 9.01
CA ILE A 16 -34.01 -16.20 9.10
C ILE A 16 -34.41 -15.61 7.73
N PRO A 17 -35.34 -14.64 7.67
CA PRO A 17 -35.78 -14.03 6.43
C PRO A 17 -34.56 -13.60 5.62
N ASP A 18 -34.58 -13.91 4.32
CA ASP A 18 -33.49 -13.54 3.44
C ASP A 18 -33.41 -12.01 3.34
N LYS A 19 -32.53 -11.39 4.13
CA LYS A 19 -32.34 -9.93 4.16
C LYS A 19 -32.04 -9.35 2.77
N ASP A 20 -31.57 -10.18 1.82
CA ASP A 20 -31.34 -9.77 0.44
C ASP A 20 -32.63 -9.52 -0.36
N GLN A 21 -33.80 -10.00 0.09
CA GLN A 21 -35.06 -9.85 -0.66
C GLN A 21 -35.67 -8.44 -0.58
N PHE A 22 -35.25 -7.57 0.35
CA PHE A 22 -35.89 -6.27 0.60
C PHE A 22 -34.91 -5.08 0.63
N SER A 23 -33.96 -5.02 -0.30
CA SER A 23 -33.12 -3.82 -0.46
C SER A 23 -33.82 -2.75 -1.32
N PHE A 24 -34.06 -1.58 -0.72
CA PHE A 24 -34.66 -0.43 -1.39
C PHE A 24 -33.74 0.12 -2.48
N TRP A 25 -32.45 0.31 -2.18
CA TRP A 25 -31.51 0.85 -3.17
C TRP A 25 -31.26 -0.14 -4.30
N ALA A 26 -31.19 -1.45 -4.00
CA ALA A 26 -31.02 -2.43 -5.05
C ALA A 26 -32.19 -2.43 -6.03
N LYS A 27 -33.42 -2.35 -5.52
CA LYS A 27 -34.61 -2.22 -6.37
C LYS A 27 -34.63 -0.89 -7.14
N LYS A 28 -34.35 0.23 -6.47
CA LYS A 28 -34.40 1.58 -7.06
C LYS A 28 -33.35 1.78 -8.15
N LEU A 29 -32.15 1.23 -7.97
CA LEU A 29 -30.99 1.44 -8.85
C LEU A 29 -30.70 0.26 -9.78
N GLY A 30 -31.47 -0.84 -9.67
CA GLY A 30 -31.27 -2.04 -10.47
C GLY A 30 -29.98 -2.78 -10.14
N ILE A 31 -29.60 -2.84 -8.86
CA ILE A 31 -28.39 -3.53 -8.40
C ILE A 31 -28.63 -5.05 -8.44
N ALA A 32 -27.71 -5.78 -9.06
CA ALA A 32 -27.78 -7.23 -9.13
C ALA A 32 -27.85 -7.89 -7.75
N ASN A 33 -28.45 -9.08 -7.66
CA ASN A 33 -28.49 -9.84 -6.41
C ASN A 33 -27.08 -10.31 -6.00
N LEU A 34 -26.74 -10.08 -4.72
CA LEU A 34 -25.44 -10.43 -4.12
C LEU A 34 -25.11 -11.94 -4.26
N LYS A 35 -26.10 -12.81 -4.04
CA LYS A 35 -25.95 -14.28 -4.10
C LYS A 35 -25.80 -14.80 -5.52
N GLU A 36 -26.42 -14.13 -6.50
CA GLU A 36 -26.35 -14.54 -7.90
C GLU A 36 -25.00 -14.17 -8.54
N ASN A 37 -24.55 -12.92 -8.36
CA ASN A 37 -23.30 -12.45 -8.95
C ASN A 37 -22.68 -11.31 -8.14
N ARG A 38 -21.87 -11.68 -7.15
CA ARG A 38 -21.17 -10.72 -6.26
C ARG A 38 -20.32 -9.68 -7.00
N VAL A 39 -19.75 -10.03 -8.15
CA VAL A 39 -18.88 -9.10 -8.91
C VAL A 39 -19.72 -8.04 -9.59
N LYS A 40 -20.81 -8.46 -10.26
CA LYS A 40 -21.78 -7.55 -10.86
C LYS A 40 -22.44 -6.67 -9.79
N TRP A 41 -22.88 -7.27 -8.68
CA TRP A 41 -23.43 -6.56 -7.51
C TRP A 41 -22.51 -5.44 -7.03
N ASN A 42 -21.22 -5.72 -6.83
CA ASN A 42 -20.28 -4.68 -6.41
C ASN A 42 -20.09 -3.59 -7.47
N ASN A 43 -20.01 -3.98 -8.75
CA ASN A 43 -19.87 -3.00 -9.84
C ASN A 43 -21.09 -2.06 -9.92
N ASP A 44 -22.29 -2.60 -9.75
CA ASP A 44 -23.54 -1.83 -9.71
C ASP A 44 -23.53 -0.87 -8.51
N TRP A 45 -23.10 -1.33 -7.33
CA TRP A 45 -22.92 -0.48 -6.14
C TRP A 45 -21.87 0.62 -6.34
N GLU A 46 -20.70 0.33 -6.89
CA GLU A 46 -19.68 1.37 -7.15
C GLU A 46 -20.14 2.39 -8.19
N LYS A 47 -20.97 1.98 -9.16
CA LYS A 47 -21.62 2.89 -10.10
C LYS A 47 -22.65 3.77 -9.39
N ALA A 48 -23.48 3.18 -8.51
CA ALA A 48 -24.45 3.90 -7.70
C ALA A 48 -23.80 4.95 -6.81
N LEU A 49 -22.74 4.58 -6.07
CA LEU A 49 -22.01 5.50 -5.19
C LEU A 49 -21.44 6.71 -5.93
N LYS A 50 -20.98 6.54 -7.17
CA LYS A 50 -20.51 7.64 -8.03
C LYS A 50 -21.63 8.55 -8.54
N SER A 51 -22.87 8.08 -8.50
CA SER A 51 -24.03 8.85 -8.96
C SER A 51 -24.64 9.74 -7.87
N PHE A 52 -24.36 9.45 -6.60
CA PHE A 52 -24.82 10.28 -5.48
C PHE A 52 -24.03 11.58 -5.44
N LYS A 53 -24.74 12.72 -5.39
CA LYS A 53 -24.08 14.02 -5.39
C LYS A 53 -23.46 14.33 -4.03
N ASN A 54 -24.17 14.04 -2.96
CA ASN A 54 -23.75 14.24 -1.57
C ASN A 54 -24.49 13.29 -0.62
N ALA A 55 -24.05 13.19 0.64
CA ALA A 55 -24.69 12.35 1.64
C ALA A 55 -26.13 12.76 1.96
N ARG A 56 -26.46 14.05 1.82
CA ARG A 56 -27.80 14.57 2.10
C ARG A 56 -28.82 13.95 1.16
N GLU A 57 -28.54 13.85 -0.14
CA GLU A 57 -29.41 13.19 -1.12
C GLU A 57 -29.74 11.74 -0.71
N VAL A 58 -28.75 11.01 -0.21
CA VAL A 58 -28.91 9.62 0.25
C VAL A 58 -29.80 9.56 1.49
N VAL A 59 -29.52 10.41 2.49
CA VAL A 59 -30.31 10.48 3.73
C VAL A 59 -31.75 10.89 3.45
N GLU A 60 -31.98 11.95 2.67
CA GLU A 60 -33.32 12.43 2.29
C GLU A 60 -34.11 11.37 1.52
N THR A 61 -33.46 10.64 0.61
CA THR A 61 -34.11 9.53 -0.11
C THR A 61 -34.54 8.41 0.84
N MET A 62 -33.69 8.12 1.84
CA MET A 62 -33.97 7.07 2.82
C MET A 62 -35.04 7.49 3.83
N LYS A 63 -35.32 8.80 4.00
CA LYS A 63 -36.40 9.26 4.89
C LYS A 63 -37.74 8.63 4.57
N ASP A 64 -38.03 8.39 3.29
CA ASP A 64 -39.30 7.78 2.87
C ASP A 64 -39.45 6.33 3.37
N LEU A 65 -38.36 5.63 3.68
CA LEU A 65 -38.40 4.31 4.31
C LEU A 65 -38.64 4.37 5.82
N PHE A 66 -38.31 5.50 6.44
CA PHE A 66 -38.50 5.75 7.87
C PHE A 66 -39.83 6.43 8.18
N LYS A 67 -40.61 6.78 7.16
CA LYS A 67 -41.97 7.27 7.34
C LYS A 67 -42.85 6.13 7.87
N GLY A 68 -42.99 6.07 9.19
CA GLY A 68 -44.22 5.56 9.80
C GLY A 68 -45.41 6.38 9.29
N ASP A 69 -46.65 5.94 9.54
CA ASP A 69 -47.88 6.60 9.09
C ASP A 69 -47.98 8.02 9.72
N ASP A 70 -47.34 9.00 9.07
CA ASP A 70 -46.87 10.28 9.63
C ASP A 70 -47.89 11.42 9.44
N GLY A 71 -49.05 11.31 10.07
CA GLY A 71 -50.04 12.39 10.08
C GLY A 71 -49.65 13.63 10.90
N SER A 72 -48.59 13.60 11.72
CA SER A 72 -48.27 14.70 12.64
C SER A 72 -46.78 14.97 12.78
N ASP A 73 -46.37 16.23 12.53
CA ASP A 73 -45.05 16.82 12.81
C ASP A 73 -44.72 16.92 14.32
N SER A 74 -45.33 16.11 15.17
CA SER A 74 -45.06 16.11 16.61
C SER A 74 -43.66 15.57 16.92
N ASP A 75 -43.10 16.01 18.04
CA ASP A 75 -41.76 15.67 18.56
C ASP A 75 -41.38 14.18 18.45
N ALA A 76 -40.06 13.92 18.43
CA ALA A 76 -39.48 12.57 18.38
C ALA A 76 -40.17 11.62 19.37
N GLN A 77 -40.64 10.48 18.87
CA GLN A 77 -41.44 9.59 19.70
C GLN A 77 -40.52 8.82 20.67
N PRO A 78 -40.99 8.42 21.86
CA PRO A 78 -40.23 7.57 22.78
C PRO A 78 -39.67 6.28 22.13
N SER A 79 -40.33 5.77 21.09
CA SER A 79 -39.85 4.64 20.29
C SER A 79 -38.56 4.95 19.52
N ASP A 80 -38.39 6.18 19.03
CA ASP A 80 -37.21 6.61 18.28
C ASP A 80 -35.98 6.62 19.18
N GLN A 81 -36.14 7.11 20.41
CA GLN A 81 -35.09 7.10 21.42
C GLN A 81 -34.67 5.67 21.78
N SER A 82 -35.63 4.78 22.03
CA SER A 82 -35.35 3.37 22.33
C SER A 82 -34.63 2.67 21.17
N LEU A 83 -35.04 2.92 19.93
CA LEU A 83 -34.41 2.36 18.74
C LEU A 83 -32.98 2.88 18.57
N MET A 84 -32.76 4.18 18.83
CA MET A 84 -31.43 4.77 18.79
C MET A 84 -30.50 4.15 19.84
N GLU A 85 -30.98 3.96 21.06
CA GLU A 85 -30.20 3.33 22.15
C GLU A 85 -29.81 1.90 21.82
N GLU A 86 -30.72 1.10 21.26
CA GLU A 86 -30.42 -0.26 20.78
C GLU A 86 -29.37 -0.24 19.67
N LEU A 87 -29.53 0.64 18.68
CA LEU A 87 -28.57 0.76 17.59
C LEU A 87 -27.19 1.22 18.09
N GLN A 88 -27.13 2.19 19.01
CA GLN A 88 -25.88 2.62 19.64
C GLN A 88 -25.17 1.47 20.36
N ASP A 89 -25.91 0.64 21.09
CA ASP A 89 -25.36 -0.55 21.75
C ASP A 89 -24.81 -1.57 20.74
N VAL A 90 -25.54 -1.81 19.65
CA VAL A 90 -25.08 -2.68 18.56
C VAL A 90 -23.79 -2.15 17.91
N VAL A 91 -23.75 -0.85 17.58
CA VAL A 91 -22.56 -0.21 17.00
C VAL A 91 -21.38 -0.30 17.97
N ARG A 92 -21.59 -0.03 19.26
CA ARG A 92 -20.55 -0.11 20.30
C ARG A 92 -19.95 -1.53 20.35
N LYS A 93 -20.79 -2.55 20.45
CA LYS A 93 -20.35 -3.95 20.49
C LYS A 93 -19.53 -4.33 19.24
N ARG A 94 -19.97 -3.89 18.07
CA ARG A 94 -19.26 -4.15 16.80
C ARG A 94 -17.95 -3.40 16.68
N GLN A 95 -17.90 -2.13 17.08
CA GLN A 95 -16.68 -1.34 17.11
C GLN A 95 -15.66 -1.90 18.10
N THR A 96 -16.09 -2.38 19.26
CA THR A 96 -15.22 -3.05 20.24
C THR A 96 -14.66 -4.35 19.68
N ALA A 97 -15.49 -5.19 19.05
CA ALA A 97 -15.03 -6.41 18.41
C ALA A 97 -14.04 -6.12 17.26
N ALA A 98 -14.37 -5.17 16.38
CA ALA A 98 -13.50 -4.75 15.29
C ALA A 98 -12.16 -4.20 15.79
N LYS A 99 -12.17 -3.35 16.84
CA LYS A 99 -10.97 -2.84 17.51
C LYS A 99 -10.09 -3.98 18.03
N GLY A 100 -10.70 -4.98 18.68
CA GLY A 100 -10.01 -6.19 19.15
C GLY A 100 -9.31 -6.92 18.01
N PHE A 101 -10.04 -7.24 16.94
CA PHE A 101 -9.50 -7.93 15.77
C PHE A 101 -8.38 -7.14 15.07
N VAL A 102 -8.56 -5.83 14.87
CA VAL A 102 -7.54 -4.97 14.26
C VAL A 102 -6.29 -4.98 15.12
N LYS A 103 -6.42 -4.80 16.45
CA LYS A 103 -5.29 -4.82 17.37
C LYS A 103 -4.56 -6.16 17.32
N GLU A 104 -5.27 -7.29 17.43
CA GLU A 104 -4.65 -8.63 17.38
C GLU A 104 -3.88 -8.85 16.09
N ILE A 105 -4.45 -8.49 14.94
CA ILE A 105 -3.79 -8.69 13.65
C ILE A 105 -2.60 -7.73 13.45
N LEU A 106 -2.68 -6.50 13.92
CA LEU A 106 -1.55 -5.57 13.87
C LEU A 106 -0.43 -6.01 14.84
N ASP A 107 -0.78 -6.53 16.00
CA ASP A 107 0.18 -7.05 17.00
C ASP A 107 0.92 -8.30 16.52
N LEU A 108 0.28 -9.15 15.70
CA LEU A 108 0.96 -10.27 15.03
C LEU A 108 2.06 -9.80 14.07
N GLY A 109 2.03 -8.53 13.68
CA GLY A 109 2.92 -7.95 12.68
C GLY A 109 2.57 -8.41 11.27
N HIS A 110 2.96 -7.61 10.28
CA HIS A 110 2.95 -7.97 8.86
C HIS A 110 1.60 -7.99 8.14
N LEU A 111 0.47 -7.55 8.72
CA LEU A 111 -0.79 -7.47 7.96
C LEU A 111 -0.63 -6.62 6.69
N ASP A 112 -0.03 -5.46 6.84
CA ASP A 112 0.30 -4.53 5.75
C ASP A 112 1.20 -5.18 4.71
N THR A 113 2.28 -5.84 5.14
CA THR A 113 3.21 -6.57 4.27
C THR A 113 2.49 -7.67 3.50
N ILE A 114 1.77 -8.55 4.20
CA ILE A 114 1.00 -9.66 3.61
C ILE A 114 0.01 -9.07 2.60
N TRP A 115 -0.78 -8.08 3.02
CA TRP A 115 -1.76 -7.43 2.18
C TRP A 115 -1.12 -6.88 0.92
N ILE A 116 -0.09 -6.05 1.01
CA ILE A 116 0.57 -5.44 -0.15
C ILE A 116 1.15 -6.51 -1.07
N LEU A 117 1.75 -7.57 -0.53
CA LEU A 117 2.30 -8.68 -1.30
C LEU A 117 1.25 -9.54 -1.99
N LEU A 118 -0.01 -9.55 -1.54
CA LEU A 118 -1.07 -10.28 -2.22
C LEU A 118 -1.28 -9.84 -3.68
N ASP A 119 -1.72 -10.82 -4.48
CA ASP A 119 -2.18 -10.58 -5.84
C ASP A 119 -3.45 -9.75 -5.85
N VAL A 120 -3.61 -8.93 -6.90
CA VAL A 120 -4.76 -8.02 -7.02
C VAL A 120 -6.09 -8.78 -7.05
N SER A 121 -6.13 -9.98 -7.62
CA SER A 121 -7.34 -10.83 -7.60
C SER A 121 -7.72 -11.26 -6.18
N GLU A 122 -6.73 -11.62 -5.36
CA GLU A 122 -6.96 -12.03 -3.97
C GLU A 122 -7.37 -10.85 -3.10
N LYS A 123 -6.73 -9.69 -3.27
CA LYS A 123 -7.17 -8.44 -2.63
C LYS A 123 -8.63 -8.13 -2.94
N LYS A 124 -9.01 -8.15 -4.23
CA LYS A 124 -10.40 -7.94 -4.67
C LYS A 124 -11.35 -8.95 -4.03
N ARG A 125 -10.96 -10.23 -3.97
CA ARG A 125 -11.78 -11.28 -3.35
C ARG A 125 -12.02 -10.99 -1.86
N HIS A 126 -10.99 -10.62 -1.11
CA HIS A 126 -11.12 -10.30 0.31
C HIS A 126 -11.97 -9.05 0.56
N VAL A 127 -11.80 -7.99 -0.24
CA VAL A 127 -12.66 -6.79 -0.13
C VAL A 127 -14.12 -7.12 -0.42
N LEU A 128 -14.38 -7.89 -1.50
CA LEU A 128 -15.73 -8.34 -1.81
C LEU A 128 -16.33 -9.19 -0.68
N GLN A 129 -15.54 -10.06 -0.06
CA GLN A 129 -15.98 -10.87 1.07
C GLN A 129 -16.29 -9.99 2.29
N GLY A 130 -15.46 -8.99 2.59
CA GLY A 130 -15.70 -8.04 3.68
C GLY A 130 -17.00 -7.26 3.46
N LEU A 131 -17.23 -6.78 2.25
CA LEU A 131 -18.46 -6.06 1.89
C LEU A 131 -19.70 -6.96 1.98
N GLN A 132 -19.62 -8.20 1.48
CA GLN A 132 -20.68 -9.19 1.59
C GLN A 132 -20.99 -9.50 3.06
N ASN A 133 -19.96 -9.74 3.88
CA ASN A 133 -20.12 -9.99 5.31
C ASN A 133 -20.80 -8.80 5.99
N ALA A 134 -20.37 -7.58 5.70
CA ALA A 134 -21.00 -6.37 6.23
C ALA A 134 -22.49 -6.26 5.84
N SER A 135 -22.83 -6.53 4.58
CA SER A 135 -24.21 -6.54 4.11
C SER A 135 -25.07 -7.60 4.80
N ASN A 136 -24.50 -8.77 5.10
CA ASN A 136 -25.23 -9.85 5.77
C ASN A 136 -25.47 -9.56 7.26
N ILE A 137 -24.52 -8.92 7.94
CA ILE A 137 -24.59 -8.74 9.40
C ILE A 137 -25.15 -7.39 9.81
N SER A 138 -25.14 -6.36 8.95
CA SER A 138 -25.63 -5.02 9.33
C SER A 138 -27.05 -5.08 9.90
N PHE A 139 -27.28 -4.27 10.94
CA PHE A 139 -28.40 -4.42 11.85
C PHE A 139 -29.75 -4.41 11.12
N LEU A 140 -30.07 -3.32 10.39
CA LEU A 140 -31.39 -3.10 9.78
C LEU A 140 -31.40 -3.13 8.26
N LEU A 141 -30.47 -2.40 7.64
CA LEU A 141 -30.55 -2.09 6.21
C LEU A 141 -29.77 -3.07 5.31
N GLY A 142 -29.02 -4.00 5.90
CA GLY A 142 -28.23 -4.97 5.15
C GLY A 142 -27.31 -4.30 4.12
N GLN A 143 -27.52 -4.58 2.83
CA GLN A 143 -26.75 -3.96 1.75
C GLN A 143 -27.05 -2.47 1.53
N ASP A 144 -28.24 -1.97 1.91
CA ASP A 144 -28.59 -0.56 1.71
C ASP A 144 -27.69 0.39 2.52
N SER A 145 -27.12 -0.09 3.62
CA SER A 145 -26.12 0.64 4.41
C SER A 145 -24.88 1.04 3.59
N ARG A 146 -24.60 0.35 2.46
CA ARG A 146 -23.51 0.73 1.55
C ARG A 146 -23.68 2.12 0.98
N ALA A 147 -24.91 2.61 0.82
CA ALA A 147 -25.18 3.94 0.27
C ALA A 147 -24.58 5.07 1.14
N PHE A 148 -24.33 4.81 2.43
CA PHE A 148 -23.72 5.75 3.36
C PHE A 148 -22.18 5.67 3.44
N CYS A 149 -21.56 4.70 2.76
CA CYS A 149 -20.14 4.36 2.94
C CYS A 149 -19.33 4.43 1.64
N PRO A 150 -19.24 5.59 0.94
CA PRO A 150 -18.49 5.71 -0.31
C PRO A 150 -16.96 5.54 -0.15
N GLU A 151 -16.44 5.51 1.07
CA GLU A 151 -15.04 5.29 1.40
C GLU A 151 -14.57 3.83 1.30
N ILE A 152 -15.50 2.86 1.28
CA ILE A 152 -15.20 1.43 1.20
C ILE A 152 -15.67 0.83 -0.12
N THR A 153 -14.89 1.08 -1.18
CA THR A 153 -15.06 0.44 -2.49
C THR A 153 -13.91 -0.53 -2.79
N VAL A 154 -14.14 -1.53 -3.65
CA VAL A 154 -13.06 -2.40 -4.12
C VAL A 154 -12.00 -1.57 -4.82
N THR A 155 -12.41 -0.59 -5.63
CA THR A 155 -11.51 0.33 -6.33
C THR A 155 -10.59 1.10 -5.37
N GLN A 156 -11.12 1.70 -4.30
CA GLN A 156 -10.31 2.44 -3.32
C GLN A 156 -9.40 1.52 -2.50
N MET A 157 -9.93 0.40 -2.00
CA MET A 157 -9.18 -0.51 -1.11
C MET A 157 -7.97 -1.14 -1.80
N ILE A 158 -8.06 -1.43 -3.10
CA ILE A 158 -6.94 -1.98 -3.88
C ILE A 158 -6.07 -0.91 -4.54
N SER A 159 -6.45 0.36 -4.46
CA SER A 159 -5.71 1.46 -5.09
C SER A 159 -4.30 1.57 -4.53
N ARG A 160 -3.38 2.10 -5.34
CA ARG A 160 -1.96 2.26 -4.99
C ARG A 160 -1.39 0.92 -4.52
N ASN A 161 -1.63 -0.14 -5.30
CA ASN A 161 -1.22 -1.51 -5.00
C ASN A 161 -1.70 -2.04 -3.64
N GLY A 162 -2.83 -1.56 -3.13
CA GLY A 162 -3.42 -1.99 -1.87
C GLY A 162 -3.17 -1.04 -0.70
N GLN A 163 -2.41 0.04 -0.90
CA GLN A 163 -2.19 1.05 0.15
C GLN A 163 -3.50 1.68 0.64
N GLY A 164 -4.53 1.78 -0.22
CA GLY A 164 -5.83 2.31 0.19
C GLY A 164 -6.47 1.54 1.36
N PHE A 165 -6.32 0.21 1.42
CA PHE A 165 -6.77 -0.59 2.56
C PHE A 165 -5.90 -0.41 3.79
N VAL A 166 -4.57 -0.35 3.63
CA VAL A 166 -3.63 -0.14 4.75
C VAL A 166 -3.92 1.20 5.43
N ASP A 167 -4.07 2.28 4.64
CA ASP A 167 -4.42 3.60 5.15
C ASP A 167 -5.76 3.56 5.90
N PHE A 168 -6.78 2.89 5.33
CA PHE A 168 -8.09 2.75 5.96
C PHE A 168 -8.03 2.03 7.31
N ILE A 169 -7.32 0.90 7.41
CA ILE A 169 -7.17 0.14 8.67
C ILE A 169 -6.37 0.93 9.71
N ASN A 170 -5.31 1.62 9.30
CA ASN A 170 -4.53 2.45 10.22
C ASN A 170 -5.36 3.60 10.78
N THR A 171 -6.08 4.34 9.93
CA THR A 171 -7.00 5.39 10.38
C THR A 171 -8.08 4.83 11.31
N TYR A 172 -8.66 3.68 10.98
CA TYR A 172 -9.65 3.02 11.85
C TYR A 172 -9.05 2.65 13.21
N HIS A 173 -7.83 2.10 13.23
CA HIS A 173 -7.12 1.74 14.45
C HIS A 173 -6.82 2.97 15.32
N GLU A 174 -6.27 4.03 14.73
CA GLU A 174 -5.95 5.29 15.42
C GLU A 174 -7.17 5.90 16.10
N LEU A 175 -8.30 5.98 15.39
CA LEU A 175 -9.57 6.46 15.95
C LEU A 175 -10.04 5.59 17.12
N ALA A 176 -9.94 4.26 16.96
CA ALA A 176 -10.33 3.31 17.98
C ALA A 176 -9.43 3.40 19.22
N GLN A 177 -8.14 3.71 19.08
CA GLN A 177 -7.23 3.93 20.20
C GLN A 177 -7.43 5.27 20.89
N ALA A 178 -7.73 6.32 20.12
CA ALA A 178 -7.96 7.67 20.65
C ALA A 178 -9.29 7.81 21.41
N THR A 179 -10.22 6.88 21.22
CA THR A 179 -11.57 6.95 21.80
C THR A 179 -11.69 6.07 23.04
N ASP A 180 -12.38 6.60 24.05
CA ASP A 180 -12.74 5.87 25.28
C ASP A 180 -13.51 4.58 24.94
N PRO A 181 -13.20 3.43 25.57
CA PRO A 181 -13.87 2.15 25.28
C PRO A 181 -15.41 2.17 25.37
N GLU A 182 -15.99 3.06 26.17
CA GLU A 182 -17.45 3.16 26.33
C GLU A 182 -18.11 4.09 25.29
N LYS A 183 -17.31 4.87 24.56
CA LYS A 183 -17.77 5.85 23.58
C LYS A 183 -17.67 5.32 22.15
N LEU A 184 -18.62 5.75 21.33
CA LEU A 184 -18.59 5.53 19.89
C LEU A 184 -17.57 6.46 19.24
N TYR A 185 -16.87 5.97 18.22
CA TYR A 185 -16.06 6.80 17.33
C TYR A 185 -16.66 6.83 15.94
N PHE A 186 -16.39 7.91 15.22
CA PHE A 186 -16.96 8.16 13.90
C PHE A 186 -15.85 8.24 12.88
N PHE A 187 -15.92 7.40 11.84
CA PHE A 187 -14.91 7.42 10.79
C PHE A 187 -15.02 8.72 9.97
N PRO A 188 -13.94 9.51 9.82
CA PRO A 188 -13.97 10.79 9.12
C PRO A 188 -14.32 10.61 7.64
N SER A 189 -15.14 11.49 7.12
CA SER A 189 -15.54 11.46 5.70
C SER A 189 -16.02 12.86 5.29
N PRO A 190 -15.25 13.59 4.47
CA PRO A 190 -15.67 14.91 3.98
C PRO A 190 -17.04 14.87 3.29
N TRP A 191 -17.32 13.79 2.56
CA TRP A 191 -18.61 13.57 1.90
C TRP A 191 -19.78 13.41 2.88
N TRP A 192 -19.53 12.81 4.05
CA TRP A 192 -20.54 12.68 5.11
C TRP A 192 -20.72 13.97 5.91
N GLU A 193 -19.62 14.64 6.23
CA GLU A 193 -19.58 15.89 6.99
C GLU A 193 -20.29 17.04 6.27
N GLU A 194 -20.21 17.11 4.94
CA GLU A 194 -20.96 18.07 4.13
C GLU A 194 -22.47 17.99 4.40
N ALA A 195 -23.02 16.79 4.55
CA ALA A 195 -24.44 16.63 4.83
C ALA A 195 -24.85 17.06 6.24
N ALA A 196 -23.96 16.97 7.23
CA ALA A 196 -24.22 17.55 8.56
C ALA A 196 -24.27 19.08 8.49
N ASN A 197 -23.36 19.68 7.72
CA ASN A 197 -23.23 21.14 7.60
C ASN A 197 -24.34 21.77 6.76
N ASP A 198 -24.81 21.08 5.71
CA ASP A 198 -25.84 21.55 4.78
C ASP A 198 -27.27 21.39 5.30
N ALA A 199 -27.46 20.63 6.38
CA ALA A 199 -28.76 20.49 6.99
C ALA A 199 -29.18 21.85 7.58
N ALA A 200 -30.25 22.44 7.02
CA ALA A 200 -30.70 23.79 7.31
C ALA A 200 -30.64 24.11 8.81
N ASN A 201 -30.05 25.24 9.18
CA ASN A 201 -29.89 25.64 10.57
C ASN A 201 -31.03 26.61 10.96
N PRO A 202 -31.93 26.27 11.91
CA PRO A 202 -31.93 25.07 12.75
C PRO A 202 -32.61 23.84 12.10
N MET A 203 -32.01 22.65 12.27
CA MET A 203 -32.61 21.38 11.84
C MET A 203 -33.85 21.06 12.70
N SER A 204 -34.91 20.54 12.08
CA SER A 204 -36.02 19.95 12.82
C SER A 204 -35.56 18.73 13.63
N ALA A 205 -36.24 18.43 14.74
CA ALA A 205 -35.90 17.28 15.60
C ALA A 205 -35.87 15.96 14.81
N LYS A 206 -36.84 15.76 13.91
CA LYS A 206 -36.91 14.58 13.03
C LYS A 206 -35.76 14.50 12.03
N ALA A 207 -35.36 15.64 11.45
CA ALA A 207 -34.20 15.67 10.55
C ALA A 207 -32.90 15.33 11.29
N ARG A 208 -32.73 15.86 12.51
CA ARG A 208 -31.59 15.52 13.38
C ARG A 208 -31.56 14.03 13.71
N PHE A 209 -32.68 13.47 14.17
CA PHE A 209 -32.81 12.04 14.45
C PHE A 209 -32.44 11.19 13.23
N THR A 210 -32.98 11.51 12.05
CA THR A 210 -32.69 10.77 10.80
C THR A 210 -31.19 10.77 10.51
N TYR A 211 -30.52 11.92 10.65
CA TYR A 211 -29.10 12.05 10.36
C TYR A 211 -28.24 11.27 11.37
N GLU A 212 -28.55 11.37 12.66
CA GLU A 212 -27.89 10.60 13.72
C GLU A 212 -28.06 9.10 13.48
N PHE A 213 -29.28 8.68 13.11
CA PHE A 213 -29.61 7.29 12.83
C PHE A 213 -28.84 6.74 11.62
N ALA A 214 -28.82 7.50 10.52
CA ALA A 214 -28.03 7.15 9.34
C ALA A 214 -26.52 7.10 9.65
N THR A 215 -26.04 8.00 10.51
CA THR A 215 -24.64 8.01 10.96
C THR A 215 -24.31 6.75 11.75
N MET A 216 -25.22 6.28 12.61
CA MET A 216 -25.05 5.03 13.34
C MET A 216 -25.02 3.82 12.38
N LEU A 217 -25.94 3.76 11.41
CA LEU A 217 -25.96 2.71 10.39
C LEU A 217 -24.69 2.68 9.54
N ARG A 218 -24.14 3.85 9.21
CA ARG A 218 -22.83 3.96 8.54
C ARG A 218 -21.71 3.33 9.38
N ASN A 219 -21.60 3.71 10.66
CA ASN A 219 -20.55 3.18 11.54
C ASN A 219 -20.71 1.69 11.84
N ASP A 220 -21.95 1.23 11.95
CA ASP A 220 -22.29 -0.20 12.02
C ASP A 220 -21.69 -0.97 10.84
N PHE A 221 -21.93 -0.47 9.63
CA PHE A 221 -21.48 -1.09 8.40
C PHE A 221 -19.96 -1.07 8.24
N LEU A 222 -19.30 0.03 8.59
CA LEU A 222 -17.84 0.14 8.57
C LEU A 222 -17.17 -0.84 9.54
N ALA A 223 -17.64 -0.93 10.79
CA ALA A 223 -17.12 -1.89 11.76
C ALA A 223 -17.33 -3.33 11.29
N SER A 224 -18.51 -3.60 10.70
CA SER A 224 -18.83 -4.89 10.11
C SER A 224 -17.94 -5.25 8.92
N PHE A 225 -17.60 -4.27 8.07
CA PHE A 225 -16.67 -4.44 6.96
C PHE A 225 -15.26 -4.78 7.45
N VAL A 226 -14.74 -4.03 8.43
CA VAL A 226 -13.43 -4.26 9.04
C VAL A 226 -13.33 -5.68 9.61
N MET A 227 -14.31 -6.10 10.42
CA MET A 227 -14.34 -7.48 10.92
C MET A 227 -14.42 -8.49 9.78
N GLY A 228 -15.31 -8.26 8.81
CA GLY A 228 -15.57 -9.17 7.71
C GLY A 228 -14.34 -9.43 6.83
N ILE A 229 -13.58 -8.38 6.49
CA ILE A 229 -12.37 -8.51 5.68
C ILE A 229 -11.22 -9.12 6.45
N LEU A 230 -11.03 -8.75 7.73
CA LEU A 230 -9.97 -9.29 8.56
C LEU A 230 -10.17 -10.78 8.86
N LEU A 231 -11.40 -11.21 9.15
CA LEU A 231 -11.76 -12.63 9.30
C LEU A 231 -11.52 -13.42 8.01
N SER A 232 -11.77 -12.80 6.85
CA SER A 232 -11.51 -13.42 5.55
C SER A 232 -10.01 -13.65 5.33
N ILE A 233 -9.19 -12.64 5.62
CA ILE A 233 -7.73 -12.72 5.48
C ILE A 233 -7.16 -13.72 6.49
N SER A 234 -7.47 -13.59 7.77
CA SER A 234 -6.94 -14.46 8.82
C SER A 234 -7.38 -15.92 8.62
N GLY A 235 -8.64 -16.14 8.25
CA GLY A 235 -9.16 -17.47 7.94
C GLY A 235 -8.42 -18.14 6.79
N ASP A 236 -8.06 -17.40 5.74
CA ASP A 236 -7.31 -17.92 4.61
C ASP A 236 -5.82 -18.16 4.93
N ILE A 237 -5.24 -17.36 5.82
CA ILE A 237 -3.89 -17.61 6.36
C ILE A 237 -3.90 -18.92 7.16
N SER A 238 -4.78 -19.03 8.15
CA SER A 238 -4.85 -20.20 9.03
C SER A 238 -5.16 -21.50 8.28
N LYS A 239 -5.96 -21.43 7.21
CA LYS A 239 -6.32 -22.59 6.38
C LYS A 239 -5.33 -22.87 5.24
N GLY A 240 -4.31 -22.02 5.05
CA GLY A 240 -3.36 -22.14 3.94
C GLY A 240 -4.03 -22.09 2.56
N HIS A 241 -5.00 -21.18 2.39
CA HIS A 241 -5.74 -21.03 1.14
C HIS A 241 -4.78 -20.81 -0.05
N LYS A 242 -5.10 -21.39 -1.22
CA LYS A 242 -4.22 -21.38 -2.39
C LYS A 242 -3.76 -19.98 -2.79
N GLY A 243 -4.64 -18.97 -2.68
CA GLY A 243 -4.32 -17.57 -2.96
C GLY A 243 -3.32 -16.94 -1.99
N MET A 244 -3.25 -17.44 -0.74
CA MET A 244 -2.30 -16.95 0.28
C MET A 244 -0.95 -17.65 0.20
N LYS A 245 -0.89 -18.88 -0.33
CA LYS A 245 0.34 -19.70 -0.37
C LYS A 245 1.57 -18.97 -0.92
N PRO A 246 1.52 -18.20 -2.03
CA PRO A 246 2.69 -17.48 -2.51
C PRO A 246 3.24 -16.48 -1.50
N VAL A 247 2.36 -15.73 -0.83
CA VAL A 247 2.74 -14.72 0.17
C VAL A 247 3.23 -15.39 1.44
N ILE A 248 2.52 -16.41 1.95
CA ILE A 248 2.95 -17.15 3.15
C ILE A 248 4.32 -17.79 2.90
N ASN A 249 4.49 -18.49 1.79
CA ASN A 249 5.77 -19.10 1.43
C ASN A 249 6.87 -18.04 1.30
N PHE A 250 6.57 -16.87 0.73
CA PHE A 250 7.52 -15.77 0.69
C PHE A 250 7.89 -15.26 2.09
N MET A 251 6.91 -15.05 2.98
CA MET A 251 7.12 -14.63 4.36
C MET A 251 7.91 -15.66 5.18
N GLU A 252 7.66 -16.96 4.99
CA GLU A 252 8.35 -18.06 5.69
C GLU A 252 9.80 -18.24 5.21
N ASN A 253 10.08 -17.93 3.94
CA ASN A 253 11.41 -18.12 3.34
C ASN A 253 12.28 -16.86 3.33
N THR A 254 11.76 -15.74 3.78
CA THR A 254 12.47 -14.47 3.90
C THR A 254 12.41 -13.95 5.32
N ASP A 255 13.27 -13.00 5.68
CA ASP A 255 13.07 -12.30 6.95
C ASP A 255 11.99 -11.22 6.81
N GLY A 256 11.34 -10.91 7.93
CA GLY A 256 10.28 -9.91 7.96
C GLY A 256 10.72 -8.53 7.47
N PHE A 257 12.00 -8.15 7.66
CA PHE A 257 12.53 -6.89 7.13
C PHE A 257 12.61 -6.91 5.61
N PHE A 258 13.13 -7.98 5.01
CA PHE A 258 13.17 -8.14 3.57
C PHE A 258 11.76 -8.12 3.00
N ALA A 259 10.84 -8.84 3.62
CA ALA A 259 9.45 -8.88 3.16
C ALA A 259 8.79 -7.50 3.21
N GLN A 260 8.97 -6.76 4.31
CA GLN A 260 8.52 -5.37 4.43
C GLN A 260 9.15 -4.50 3.34
N SER A 261 10.46 -4.60 3.10
CA SER A 261 11.16 -3.80 2.08
C SER A 261 10.59 -4.05 0.68
N ILE A 262 10.25 -5.31 0.36
CA ILE A 262 9.60 -5.66 -0.91
C ILE A 262 8.16 -5.15 -0.95
N ALA A 263 7.43 -5.22 0.17
CA ALA A 263 6.10 -4.63 0.28
C ALA A 263 6.13 -3.12 0.06
N ASP A 264 7.01 -2.39 0.74
CA ASP A 264 7.18 -0.93 0.59
C ASP A 264 7.55 -0.57 -0.85
N ALA A 265 8.50 -1.30 -1.44
CA ALA A 265 8.86 -1.14 -2.85
C ALA A 265 7.65 -1.35 -3.77
N LYS A 266 6.85 -2.42 -3.53
CA LYS A 266 5.64 -2.74 -4.28
C LYS A 266 4.54 -1.68 -4.10
N ALA A 267 4.32 -1.18 -2.89
CA ALA A 267 3.39 -0.09 -2.60
C ALA A 267 3.80 1.20 -3.35
N GLY A 268 5.10 1.45 -3.46
CA GLY A 268 5.67 2.54 -4.24
C GLY A 268 5.55 2.38 -5.76
N LEU A 269 5.26 1.19 -6.29
CA LEU A 269 5.15 0.99 -7.73
C LEU A 269 3.96 1.74 -8.34
N ARG A 270 4.12 2.21 -9.58
CA ARG A 270 3.03 2.73 -10.40
C ARG A 270 2.23 1.56 -10.95
N GLU A 271 0.91 1.65 -10.87
CA GLU A 271 0.00 0.69 -11.52
C GLU A 271 -0.06 0.88 -13.05
N LYS A 272 0.18 2.11 -13.51
CA LYS A 272 0.15 2.48 -14.92
C LYS A 272 1.38 3.33 -15.26
N PRO A 273 1.91 3.21 -16.49
CA PRO A 273 2.97 4.09 -16.95
C PRO A 273 2.52 5.55 -16.88
N LEU A 274 3.46 6.44 -16.57
CA LEU A 274 3.24 7.87 -16.68
C LEU A 274 2.84 8.25 -18.09
N ILE A 275 1.81 9.06 -18.19
CA ILE A 275 1.50 9.80 -19.39
C ILE A 275 2.40 11.04 -19.37
N ARG A 276 3.18 11.24 -20.44
CA ARG A 276 4.01 12.42 -20.66
C ARG A 276 3.77 12.95 -22.06
N CYS A 277 3.84 14.26 -22.21
CA CYS A 277 3.78 14.89 -23.52
C CYS A 277 5.05 14.54 -24.29
N ASP A 278 4.93 13.96 -25.48
CA ASP A 278 6.10 13.56 -26.26
C ASP A 278 6.91 14.79 -26.72
N ASN A 279 6.30 15.97 -26.78
CA ASN A 279 6.98 17.22 -27.12
C ASN A 279 7.64 17.91 -25.91
N CYS A 280 6.85 18.29 -24.89
CA CYS A 280 7.33 19.11 -23.77
C CYS A 280 7.63 18.31 -22.48
N THR A 281 7.51 16.99 -22.52
CA THR A 281 7.77 16.02 -21.44
C THR A 281 6.93 16.14 -20.17
N LYS A 282 6.04 17.15 -20.12
CA LYS A 282 5.17 17.40 -18.96
C LYS A 282 4.17 16.28 -18.70
N THR A 283 3.90 15.99 -17.43
CA THR A 283 2.87 15.04 -16.95
C THR A 283 1.52 15.74 -16.74
N PRO A 284 0.40 15.00 -16.57
CA PRO A 284 -0.88 15.61 -16.18
C PRO A 284 -0.79 16.46 -14.91
N GLU A 285 -0.03 16.03 -13.91
CA GLU A 285 0.12 16.74 -12.64
C GLU A 285 0.81 18.09 -12.79
N GLU A 286 1.75 18.22 -13.73
CA GLU A 286 2.49 19.46 -14.00
C GLU A 286 1.69 20.48 -14.83
N ILE A 287 0.60 20.05 -15.49
CA ILE A 287 -0.23 20.92 -16.34
C ILE A 287 -1.54 21.26 -15.62
N GLY A 288 -2.11 20.29 -14.93
CA GLY A 288 -3.36 20.39 -14.18
C GLY A 288 -4.17 19.09 -14.27
N PRO A 289 -4.86 18.68 -13.19
CA PRO A 289 -5.55 17.39 -13.10
C PRO A 289 -6.64 17.18 -14.17
N ASP A 290 -7.21 18.28 -14.70
CA ASP A 290 -8.25 18.24 -15.74
C ASP A 290 -7.69 18.19 -17.17
N THR A 291 -6.36 18.10 -17.33
CA THR A 291 -5.74 18.10 -18.66
C THR A 291 -5.95 16.76 -19.35
N HIS A 292 -6.72 16.77 -20.44
CA HIS A 292 -6.85 15.62 -21.33
C HIS A 292 -5.71 15.59 -22.35
N PHE A 293 -4.85 14.57 -22.25
CA PHE A 293 -3.80 14.34 -23.23
C PHE A 293 -4.40 13.78 -24.51
N MET A 294 -4.10 14.41 -25.64
CA MET A 294 -4.43 13.87 -26.95
C MET A 294 -3.50 12.72 -27.29
N ALA A 295 -4.02 11.75 -28.04
CA ALA A 295 -3.27 10.60 -28.52
C ALA A 295 -3.16 10.62 -30.04
N CYS A 296 -1.99 10.27 -30.59
CA CYS A 296 -1.84 10.02 -32.02
C CYS A 296 -2.63 8.76 -32.41
N SER A 297 -3.79 8.92 -33.05
CA SER A 297 -4.70 7.84 -33.45
C SER A 297 -4.05 6.80 -34.37
N THR A 298 -3.19 7.27 -35.29
CA THR A 298 -2.45 6.39 -36.22
C THR A 298 -1.48 5.47 -35.48
N CYS A 299 -0.72 5.98 -34.49
CA CYS A 299 0.19 5.14 -33.71
C CYS A 299 -0.58 4.17 -32.80
N LYS A 300 -1.66 4.65 -32.15
CA LYS A 300 -2.51 3.80 -31.31
C LYS A 300 -3.08 2.62 -32.08
N SER A 301 -3.59 2.86 -33.30
CA SER A 301 -4.20 1.81 -34.14
C SER A 301 -3.19 0.89 -34.80
N LYS A 302 -2.10 1.41 -35.40
CA LYS A 302 -1.17 0.61 -36.19
C LYS A 302 -0.06 -0.07 -35.39
N LEU A 303 0.33 0.49 -34.24
CA LEU A 303 1.51 0.03 -33.49
C LEU A 303 1.19 -0.50 -32.09
N ASN A 304 -0.08 -0.43 -31.66
CA ASN A 304 -0.48 -0.66 -30.27
C ASN A 304 0.40 0.13 -29.27
N PHE A 305 0.79 1.34 -29.66
CA PHE A 305 1.65 2.25 -28.89
C PHE A 305 1.05 3.66 -28.95
N ILE A 306 0.94 4.32 -27.79
CA ILE A 306 0.24 5.60 -27.68
C ILE A 306 1.26 6.72 -27.45
N VAL A 307 1.32 7.64 -28.40
CA VAL A 307 2.09 8.89 -28.28
C VAL A 307 1.12 9.97 -27.79
N HIS A 308 1.45 10.58 -26.65
CA HIS A 308 0.58 11.53 -25.98
C HIS A 308 1.08 12.95 -26.15
N TYR A 309 0.16 13.89 -26.29
CA TYR A 309 0.44 15.33 -26.38
C TYR A 309 -0.50 16.09 -25.47
N CYS A 310 0.02 17.02 -24.68
CA CYS A 310 -0.81 17.83 -23.78
C CYS A 310 -1.61 18.92 -24.51
N SER A 311 -1.23 19.28 -25.75
CA SER A 311 -1.89 20.32 -26.53
C SER A 311 -1.63 20.17 -28.03
N GLN A 312 -2.44 20.82 -28.87
CA GLN A 312 -2.34 20.68 -30.33
C GLN A 312 -1.05 21.36 -30.83
N GLU A 313 -0.63 22.42 -30.15
CA GLU A 313 0.62 23.12 -30.36
C GLU A 313 1.80 22.18 -30.13
N CYS A 314 1.80 21.41 -29.04
CA CYS A 314 2.82 20.39 -28.79
C CYS A 314 2.84 19.30 -29.85
N GLN A 315 1.67 18.82 -30.30
CA GLN A 315 1.59 17.84 -31.38
C GLN A 315 2.15 18.40 -32.70
N LYS A 316 1.80 19.63 -33.07
CA LYS A 316 2.29 20.31 -34.28
C LYS A 316 3.81 20.54 -34.22
N ALA A 317 4.32 20.94 -33.06
CA ALA A 317 5.75 21.16 -32.83
C ALA A 317 6.56 19.86 -33.03
N ASP A 318 6.09 18.74 -32.46
CA ASP A 318 6.74 17.44 -32.61
C ASP A 318 6.42 16.74 -33.95
N TRP A 319 5.49 17.27 -34.75
CA TRP A 319 5.06 16.59 -35.98
C TRP A 319 6.19 16.37 -36.96
N LYS A 320 7.15 17.30 -37.08
CA LYS A 320 8.29 17.17 -38.00
C LYS A 320 9.15 15.93 -37.68
N THR A 321 9.37 15.65 -36.40
CA THR A 321 10.14 14.51 -35.88
C THR A 321 9.31 13.23 -35.84
N HIS A 322 8.02 13.33 -35.53
CA HIS A 322 7.11 12.20 -35.42
C HIS A 322 6.66 11.64 -36.78
N LYS A 323 6.33 12.51 -37.74
CA LYS A 323 5.73 12.15 -39.05
C LYS A 323 6.49 11.05 -39.82
N PRO A 324 7.82 11.04 -39.92
CA PRO A 324 8.55 9.99 -40.65
C PRO A 324 8.27 8.58 -40.13
N ASN A 325 7.95 8.45 -38.84
CA ASN A 325 7.82 7.19 -38.12
C ASN A 325 6.36 6.87 -37.73
N CYS A 326 5.46 7.85 -37.81
CA CYS A 326 4.06 7.75 -37.43
C CYS A 326 3.37 6.54 -38.10
N GLY A 327 2.90 5.60 -37.27
CA GLY A 327 2.23 4.38 -37.74
C GLY A 327 3.12 3.37 -38.49
N LYS A 328 4.44 3.58 -38.53
CA LYS A 328 5.39 2.71 -39.24
C LYS A 328 6.30 1.95 -38.28
N LYS A 329 6.83 2.63 -37.27
CA LYS A 329 7.73 2.02 -36.28
C LYS A 329 7.53 2.64 -34.90
N ARG A 330 7.65 1.83 -33.85
CA ARG A 330 7.60 2.32 -32.47
C ARG A 330 8.86 3.15 -32.21
N VAL A 331 8.71 4.47 -32.13
CA VAL A 331 9.77 5.38 -31.68
C VAL A 331 9.33 5.95 -30.35
N SER A 332 9.93 5.45 -29.28
CA SER A 332 9.82 6.08 -27.97
C SER A 332 11.02 7.00 -27.80
N LYS A 333 10.79 8.20 -27.25
CA LYS A 333 11.88 9.08 -26.81
C LYS A 333 12.58 8.59 -25.53
N GLY A 334 12.21 7.41 -25.01
CA GLY A 334 12.79 6.85 -23.79
C GLY A 334 12.48 7.67 -22.54
N LEU A 335 11.35 8.40 -22.55
CA LEU A 335 11.01 9.28 -21.43
C LEU A 335 10.81 8.46 -20.14
N PRO A 336 11.50 8.81 -19.04
CA PRO A 336 11.40 8.08 -17.78
C PRO A 336 9.96 7.97 -17.26
N GLY A 337 9.60 6.78 -16.81
CA GLY A 337 8.28 6.47 -16.27
C GLY A 337 7.21 6.15 -17.31
N THR A 338 7.47 6.29 -18.62
CA THR A 338 6.47 6.05 -19.67
C THR A 338 6.41 4.58 -20.11
N ALA A 339 5.40 4.19 -20.90
CA ALA A 339 5.24 2.80 -21.34
C ALA A 339 6.42 2.23 -22.19
N GLY A 340 7.36 3.08 -22.61
CA GLY A 340 8.61 2.67 -23.28
C GLY A 340 9.79 2.44 -22.34
N ASP A 341 9.70 2.86 -21.07
CA ASP A 341 10.74 2.70 -20.05
C ASP A 341 10.58 1.34 -19.36
N SER A 342 11.60 0.48 -19.35
CA SER A 342 11.51 -0.83 -18.68
C SER A 342 11.30 -0.72 -17.16
N LEU A 343 11.66 0.42 -16.57
CA LEU A 343 11.52 0.71 -15.14
C LEU A 343 10.34 1.65 -14.86
N TRP A 344 9.38 1.75 -15.77
CA TRP A 344 8.25 2.68 -15.63
C TRP A 344 7.46 2.52 -14.34
N MET A 345 7.44 1.30 -13.81
CA MET A 345 6.75 0.96 -12.57
C MET A 345 7.40 1.61 -11.34
N HIS A 346 8.68 1.95 -11.37
CA HIS A 346 9.35 2.47 -10.20
C HIS A 346 9.21 4.00 -10.09
N LYS A 347 8.71 4.48 -8.95
CA LYS A 347 8.66 5.92 -8.63
C LYS A 347 9.95 6.42 -7.98
N ASP A 348 10.68 5.53 -7.33
CA ASP A 348 11.80 5.89 -6.47
C ASP A 348 12.99 6.41 -7.31
N PRO A 349 13.48 7.65 -7.07
CA PRO A 349 14.71 8.14 -7.66
C PRO A 349 15.91 7.23 -7.37
N SER A 350 15.88 6.45 -6.28
CA SER A 350 16.94 5.52 -5.91
C SER A 350 17.19 4.45 -6.96
N VAL A 351 16.22 4.12 -7.83
CA VAL A 351 16.41 3.14 -8.91
C VAL A 351 16.78 3.79 -10.24
N GLU A 352 16.90 5.11 -10.31
CA GLU A 352 17.16 5.81 -11.57
C GLU A 352 18.50 5.41 -12.17
N PHE A 353 19.50 5.14 -11.33
CA PHE A 353 20.80 4.65 -11.79
C PHE A 353 20.73 3.33 -12.54
N VAL A 354 19.69 2.52 -12.32
CA VAL A 354 19.51 1.25 -13.04
C VAL A 354 19.28 1.51 -14.53
N ARG A 355 18.74 2.68 -14.91
CA ARG A 355 18.59 3.10 -16.32
C ARG A 355 19.93 3.40 -16.98
N ASP A 356 20.91 3.85 -16.20
CA ASP A 356 22.26 4.18 -16.67
C ASP A 356 23.17 2.95 -16.73
N LEU A 357 22.71 1.80 -16.22
CA LEU A 357 23.49 0.57 -16.30
C LEU A 357 23.55 0.07 -17.76
N PRO A 358 24.71 -0.38 -18.24
CA PRO A 358 24.82 -0.91 -19.60
C PRO A 358 23.93 -2.14 -19.77
N THR A 359 23.01 -2.12 -20.74
CA THR A 359 22.02 -3.17 -20.96
C THR A 359 22.57 -4.43 -21.64
N ASN A 360 23.69 -4.31 -22.34
CA ASN A 360 24.35 -5.43 -23.05
C ASN A 360 25.55 -6.00 -22.28
N ALA A 361 25.78 -5.52 -21.07
CA ALA A 361 26.88 -5.95 -20.22
C ALA A 361 26.57 -7.30 -19.58
N GLY A 362 27.54 -8.21 -19.57
CA GLY A 362 27.47 -9.38 -18.69
C GLY A 362 27.34 -8.95 -17.22
N GLY A 363 26.88 -9.84 -16.33
CA GLY A 363 26.61 -9.49 -14.91
C GLY A 363 27.79 -8.80 -14.19
N LYS A 364 29.04 -9.14 -14.55
CA LYS A 364 30.25 -8.51 -14.02
C LYS A 364 30.41 -7.04 -14.43
N GLU A 365 30.06 -6.69 -15.66
CA GLU A 365 30.12 -5.32 -16.17
C GLU A 365 29.00 -4.44 -15.59
N MET A 366 27.80 -5.02 -15.39
CA MET A 366 26.70 -4.34 -14.73
C MET A 366 27.08 -3.91 -13.30
N ILE A 367 27.69 -4.80 -12.52
CA ILE A 367 28.12 -4.49 -11.15
C ILE A 367 29.24 -3.46 -11.10
N ARG A 368 30.17 -3.51 -12.07
CA ARG A 368 31.21 -2.48 -12.23
C ARG A 368 30.64 -1.10 -12.51
N ALA A 369 29.49 -1.03 -13.19
CA ALA A 369 28.81 0.23 -13.48
C ALA A 369 28.06 0.83 -12.27
N ILE A 370 27.88 0.09 -11.17
CA ILE A 370 27.32 0.63 -9.91
C ILE A 370 28.37 1.51 -9.23
N GLY A 371 28.53 2.72 -9.76
CA GLY A 371 29.42 3.76 -9.25
C GLY A 371 28.84 4.52 -8.05
N ILE A 372 29.49 5.61 -7.70
CA ILE A 372 29.04 6.54 -6.66
C ILE A 372 28.00 7.49 -7.26
N ALA A 373 26.89 7.73 -6.56
CA ALA A 373 25.90 8.72 -6.98
C ALA A 373 26.39 10.14 -6.62
N PRO A 374 25.95 11.18 -7.35
CA PRO A 374 26.19 12.56 -6.94
C PRO A 374 25.67 12.83 -5.53
N ALA A 375 26.42 13.60 -4.73
CA ALA A 375 26.00 13.95 -3.37
C ALA A 375 24.85 14.96 -3.40
N GLN A 376 23.86 14.78 -2.53
CA GLN A 376 22.82 15.77 -2.26
C GLN A 376 23.18 16.70 -1.09
N TYR A 377 24.40 16.55 -0.56
CA TYR A 377 24.91 17.26 0.60
C TYR A 377 26.44 17.40 0.51
N THR A 378 27.02 18.26 1.35
CA THR A 378 28.48 18.36 1.48
C THR A 378 29.01 17.17 2.26
N ARG A 379 29.74 16.28 1.58
CA ARG A 379 30.32 15.10 2.22
C ARG A 379 31.45 15.49 3.18
N PRO A 380 31.60 14.78 4.32
CA PRO A 380 32.80 14.89 5.14
C PRO A 380 34.08 14.56 4.35
N GLN A 381 35.21 15.15 4.73
CA GLN A 381 36.49 14.94 4.04
C GLN A 381 36.89 13.46 3.94
N ALA A 382 36.62 12.68 4.98
CA ALA A 382 36.89 11.24 4.97
C ALA A 382 36.06 10.50 3.91
N LEU A 383 34.79 10.91 3.74
CA LEU A 383 33.92 10.33 2.72
C LEU A 383 34.31 10.77 1.30
N GLU A 384 34.75 12.01 1.10
CA GLU A 384 35.29 12.44 -0.20
C GLU A 384 36.56 11.67 -0.57
N LEU A 385 37.44 11.41 0.40
CA LEU A 385 38.61 10.55 0.19
C LEU A 385 38.17 9.15 -0.27
N GLN A 386 37.16 8.58 0.37
CA GLN A 386 36.59 7.29 0.01
C GLN A 386 36.04 7.26 -1.41
N VAL A 387 35.27 8.27 -1.80
CA VAL A 387 34.72 8.42 -3.15
C VAL A 387 35.85 8.52 -4.18
N SER A 388 36.85 9.38 -3.93
CA SER A 388 37.99 9.56 -4.84
C SER A 388 38.76 8.26 -5.09
N MET A 389 38.95 7.42 -4.06
CA MET A 389 39.62 6.13 -4.23
C MET A 389 38.76 5.14 -5.03
N LEU A 390 37.44 5.10 -4.79
CA LEU A 390 36.52 4.22 -5.52
C LEU A 390 36.34 4.62 -6.99
N GLU A 391 36.45 5.92 -7.30
CA GLU A 391 36.46 6.40 -8.69
C GLU A 391 37.73 5.96 -9.44
N LYS A 392 38.88 5.92 -8.74
CA LYS A 392 40.16 5.47 -9.29
C LYS A 392 40.25 3.95 -9.45
N ASP A 393 39.68 3.18 -8.51
CA ASP A 393 39.65 1.72 -8.54
C ASP A 393 38.20 1.20 -8.50
N LYS A 394 37.61 1.05 -9.69
CA LYS A 394 36.21 0.58 -9.86
C LYS A 394 36.00 -0.89 -9.46
N ASP A 395 37.08 -1.64 -9.29
CA ASP A 395 37.02 -3.03 -8.85
C ASP A 395 37.03 -3.15 -7.33
N ALA A 396 37.35 -2.09 -6.58
CA ALA A 396 37.15 -2.05 -5.15
C ALA A 396 35.67 -1.85 -4.78
N ASP A 397 35.21 -2.56 -3.76
CA ASP A 397 33.88 -2.36 -3.19
C ASP A 397 33.92 -1.35 -2.04
N TYR A 398 35.02 -1.31 -1.30
CA TYR A 398 35.31 -0.29 -0.29
C TYR A 398 36.83 -0.19 -0.08
N PHE A 399 37.28 0.89 0.57
CA PHE A 399 38.60 0.99 1.17
C PHE A 399 38.46 1.14 2.69
N LEU A 400 39.19 0.34 3.45
CA LEU A 400 39.31 0.44 4.91
C LEU A 400 40.72 0.89 5.27
N PHE A 401 40.93 1.63 6.36
CA PHE A 401 42.28 2.11 6.72
C PHE A 401 42.87 1.31 7.88
N ASN A 402 44.07 0.75 7.69
CA ASN A 402 44.78 -0.01 8.73
C ASN A 402 45.47 0.90 9.77
N THR A 403 46.14 0.33 10.79
CA THR A 403 46.88 1.03 11.89
C THR A 403 47.80 2.16 11.45
N LYS A 404 48.37 2.09 10.26
CA LYS A 404 49.29 3.07 9.72
C LYS A 404 48.59 4.14 8.87
N GLY A 405 47.26 4.07 8.73
CA GLY A 405 46.50 4.91 7.81
C GLY A 405 46.64 4.49 6.35
N GLU A 406 47.15 3.29 6.07
CA GLU A 406 47.26 2.78 4.72
C GLU A 406 45.90 2.19 4.26
N PRO A 407 45.49 2.44 3.01
CA PRO A 407 44.25 1.89 2.49
C PRO A 407 44.38 0.37 2.24
N VAL A 408 43.42 -0.37 2.77
CA VAL A 408 43.18 -1.79 2.56
C VAL A 408 41.98 -1.92 1.64
N ARG A 409 42.24 -2.45 0.44
CA ARG A 409 41.21 -2.68 -0.56
C ARG A 409 40.26 -3.80 -0.11
N PHE A 410 38.97 -3.53 -0.08
CA PHE A 410 37.91 -4.49 0.23
C PHE A 410 37.18 -4.89 -1.05
N VAL A 411 37.13 -6.19 -1.33
CA VAL A 411 36.47 -6.78 -2.50
C VAL A 411 35.60 -7.95 -2.04
N ILE A 412 34.39 -8.01 -2.55
CA ILE A 412 33.38 -9.05 -2.31
C ILE A 412 33.43 -10.01 -3.49
N ASP A 413 33.36 -11.32 -3.28
CA ASP A 413 33.38 -12.26 -4.41
C ASP A 413 31.96 -12.67 -4.87
N ASP A 414 31.02 -12.83 -3.95
CA ASP A 414 29.63 -13.19 -4.27
C ASP A 414 28.93 -12.09 -5.09
N LEU A 415 28.36 -12.47 -6.23
CA LEU A 415 27.76 -11.56 -7.20
C LEU A 415 26.63 -10.72 -6.59
N TRP A 416 25.71 -11.38 -5.90
CA TRP A 416 24.53 -10.74 -5.31
C TRP A 416 24.89 -9.90 -4.10
N THR A 417 25.79 -10.41 -3.25
CA THR A 417 26.30 -9.64 -2.10
C THR A 417 27.03 -8.39 -2.58
N LYS A 418 27.84 -8.48 -3.64
CA LYS A 418 28.51 -7.32 -4.24
C LYS A 418 27.50 -6.33 -4.82
N PHE A 419 26.51 -6.81 -5.58
CA PHE A 419 25.47 -5.97 -6.15
C PHE A 419 24.74 -5.18 -5.05
N ASN A 420 24.26 -5.87 -4.01
CA ASN A 420 23.54 -5.25 -2.90
C ASN A 420 24.42 -4.31 -2.07
N PHE A 421 25.66 -4.71 -1.77
CA PHE A 421 26.62 -3.85 -1.09
C PHE A 421 26.88 -2.56 -1.86
N ARG A 422 27.12 -2.64 -3.18
CA ARG A 422 27.35 -1.44 -4.00
C ARG A 422 26.12 -0.55 -4.12
N THR A 423 24.93 -1.14 -4.21
CA THR A 423 23.67 -0.37 -4.21
C THR A 423 23.47 0.37 -2.88
N ILE A 424 23.62 -0.32 -1.75
CA ILE A 424 23.51 0.29 -0.41
C ILE A 424 24.58 1.37 -0.22
N ARG A 425 25.83 1.10 -0.62
CA ARG A 425 26.94 2.06 -0.59
C ARG A 425 26.61 3.31 -1.41
N ARG A 426 26.12 3.13 -2.64
CA ARG A 426 25.73 4.25 -3.52
C ARG A 426 24.73 5.17 -2.83
N THR A 427 23.70 4.61 -2.21
CA THR A 427 22.66 5.36 -1.48
C THR A 427 23.25 6.08 -0.26
N ALA A 428 24.00 5.36 0.59
CA ALA A 428 24.59 5.92 1.81
C ALA A 428 25.54 7.09 1.54
N MET A 429 26.26 7.08 0.40
CA MET A 429 27.20 8.14 0.02
C MET A 429 26.54 9.34 -0.68
N ALA A 430 25.26 9.23 -1.04
CA ALA A 430 24.53 10.27 -1.79
C ALA A 430 23.55 11.06 -0.92
N GLN A 431 22.99 10.45 0.11
CA GLN A 431 21.95 11.04 0.97
C GLN A 431 22.51 11.56 2.29
N ALA A 432 21.99 12.69 2.78
CA ALA A 432 22.50 13.36 3.98
C ALA A 432 22.25 12.58 5.29
N ASP A 433 21.22 11.74 5.33
CA ASP A 433 20.89 10.89 6.48
C ASP A 433 21.76 9.62 6.57
N ASN A 434 22.59 9.39 5.53
CA ASN A 434 23.51 8.28 5.38
C ASN A 434 22.84 6.91 5.58
N HIS A 435 21.58 6.78 5.13
CA HIS A 435 20.84 5.54 5.27
C HIS A 435 21.57 4.37 4.59
N GLY A 436 21.66 3.23 5.28
CA GLY A 436 22.37 2.04 4.81
C GLY A 436 23.84 1.95 5.26
N SER A 437 24.43 3.02 5.80
CA SER A 437 25.79 2.97 6.38
C SER A 437 25.92 1.93 7.50
N GLU A 438 24.84 1.69 8.24
CA GLU A 438 24.77 0.65 9.26
C GLU A 438 24.89 -0.78 8.72
N ALA A 439 24.24 -1.07 7.60
CA ALA A 439 24.33 -2.38 6.94
C ALA A 439 25.73 -2.60 6.33
N LEU A 440 26.33 -1.54 5.76
CA LEU A 440 27.72 -1.59 5.27
C LEU A 440 28.69 -1.89 6.43
N GLY A 441 28.53 -1.17 7.54
CA GLY A 441 29.40 -1.32 8.70
C GLY A 441 29.31 -2.70 9.34
N GLU A 442 28.10 -3.21 9.54
CA GLU A 442 27.86 -4.57 10.03
C GLU A 442 28.57 -5.61 9.16
N TYR A 443 28.38 -5.54 7.84
CA TYR A 443 28.99 -6.47 6.89
C TYR A 443 30.52 -6.37 6.89
N MET A 444 31.07 -5.16 6.84
CA MET A 444 32.53 -4.97 6.88
C MET A 444 33.15 -5.42 8.20
N ILE A 445 32.49 -5.20 9.34
CA ILE A 445 32.99 -5.68 10.64
C ILE A 445 33.02 -7.21 10.66
N LYS A 446 31.97 -7.88 10.19
CA LYS A 446 31.93 -9.35 10.13
C LYS A 446 33.06 -9.90 9.26
N VAL A 447 33.23 -9.36 8.05
CA VAL A 447 34.15 -9.90 7.04
C VAL A 447 35.61 -9.48 7.30
N MET A 448 35.84 -8.21 7.65
CA MET A 448 37.18 -7.61 7.73
C MET A 448 37.66 -7.33 9.15
N GLY A 449 36.80 -7.40 10.17
CA GLY A 449 37.14 -7.02 11.55
C GLY A 449 38.23 -7.86 12.21
N LYS A 450 38.61 -9.01 11.62
CA LYS A 450 39.71 -9.87 12.07
C LYS A 450 40.93 -9.85 11.11
N SER A 451 40.89 -9.05 10.05
CA SER A 451 41.99 -8.94 9.11
C SER A 451 43.18 -8.19 9.72
N PRO A 452 44.44 -8.49 9.34
CA PRO A 452 45.62 -7.82 9.89
C PRO A 452 45.55 -6.30 9.76
N GLY A 453 45.73 -5.60 10.89
CA GLY A 453 45.70 -4.13 10.95
C GLY A 453 44.31 -3.50 10.97
N LEU A 454 43.25 -4.30 10.89
CA LEU A 454 41.85 -3.89 11.04
C LEU A 454 41.27 -4.44 12.34
N SER A 455 40.25 -3.76 12.85
CA SER A 455 39.48 -4.17 14.03
C SER A 455 38.06 -3.62 13.92
N ARG A 456 37.12 -4.17 14.71
CA ARG A 456 35.77 -3.60 14.81
C ARG A 456 35.81 -2.10 15.13
N GLU A 457 36.58 -1.72 16.15
CA GLU A 457 36.69 -0.34 16.60
C GLU A 457 37.26 0.57 15.50
N ARG A 458 38.26 0.07 14.77
CA ARG A 458 38.87 0.78 13.64
C ARG A 458 37.87 1.07 12.53
N ILE A 459 37.11 0.06 12.13
CA ILE A 459 36.09 0.17 11.08
C ILE A 459 35.01 1.17 11.53
N LEU A 460 34.55 1.10 12.78
CA LEU A 460 33.56 2.04 13.31
C LEU A 460 34.08 3.48 13.39
N THR A 461 35.34 3.69 13.78
CA THR A 461 35.94 5.04 13.77
C THR A 461 35.99 5.63 12.36
N GLN A 462 36.33 4.82 11.36
CA GLN A 462 36.28 5.25 9.96
C GLN A 462 34.85 5.60 9.55
N LEU A 463 33.86 4.74 9.82
CA LEU A 463 32.46 5.01 9.50
C LEU A 463 31.92 6.27 10.18
N VAL A 464 32.35 6.55 11.41
CA VAL A 464 31.99 7.79 12.12
C VAL A 464 32.58 9.03 11.42
N ALA A 465 33.81 8.94 10.93
CA ALA A 465 34.42 10.04 10.17
C ALA A 465 33.73 10.26 8.80
N GLU A 466 33.20 9.20 8.19
CA GLU A 466 32.54 9.23 6.89
C GLU A 466 31.06 9.63 6.96
N TYR A 467 30.32 9.09 7.93
CA TYR A 467 28.85 9.17 8.01
C TYR A 467 28.32 9.84 9.30
N GLY A 468 29.21 10.26 10.20
CA GLY A 468 28.87 10.95 11.45
C GLY A 468 28.77 10.04 12.68
N ILE A 469 28.68 10.67 13.86
CA ILE A 469 28.74 10.00 15.17
C ILE A 469 27.66 8.91 15.38
N GLU A 470 26.51 9.08 14.74
CA GLU A 470 25.40 8.13 14.83
C GLU A 470 25.68 6.78 14.16
N ALA A 471 26.64 6.71 13.23
CA ALA A 471 26.98 5.48 12.51
C ALA A 471 27.28 4.32 13.46
N ARG A 472 28.03 4.59 14.54
CA ARG A 472 28.36 3.59 15.56
C ARG A 472 27.13 2.98 16.22
N ARG A 473 26.19 3.84 16.63
CA ARG A 473 24.95 3.41 17.29
C ARG A 473 24.08 2.61 16.33
N LYS A 474 23.93 3.08 15.08
CA LYS A 474 23.13 2.40 14.07
C LYS A 474 23.70 1.02 13.71
N VAL A 475 25.02 0.89 13.52
CA VAL A 475 25.68 -0.41 13.28
C VAL A 475 25.43 -1.38 14.44
N ALA A 476 25.58 -0.94 15.69
CA ALA A 476 25.35 -1.80 16.85
C ALA A 476 23.90 -2.32 16.93
N VAL A 477 22.92 -1.50 16.53
CA VAL A 477 21.51 -1.93 16.43
C VAL A 477 21.34 -3.03 15.37
N PHE A 478 22.02 -2.91 14.23
CA PHE A 478 21.99 -3.93 13.17
C PHE A 478 22.66 -5.23 13.60
N GLU A 479 23.87 -5.17 14.19
CA GLU A 479 24.56 -6.35 14.74
C GLU A 479 23.67 -7.09 15.75
N LYS A 480 23.00 -6.34 16.64
CA LYS A 480 22.06 -6.91 17.61
C LYS A 480 20.89 -7.62 16.93
N ARG A 481 20.26 -6.99 15.93
CA ARG A 481 19.15 -7.58 15.17
C ARG A 481 19.56 -8.85 14.43
N ALA A 482 20.73 -8.85 13.79
CA ALA A 482 21.25 -10.03 13.11
C ALA A 482 21.55 -11.18 14.08
N ALA A 483 22.04 -10.86 15.29
CA ALA A 483 22.22 -11.84 16.35
C ALA A 483 20.89 -12.42 16.85
N GLU A 484 19.87 -11.57 17.07
CA GLU A 484 18.52 -11.97 17.48
C GLU A 484 17.83 -12.85 16.42
N ALA A 485 18.11 -12.62 15.14
CA ALA A 485 17.61 -13.47 14.05
C ALA A 485 18.24 -14.87 14.01
N GLY A 486 19.33 -15.13 14.75
CA GLY A 486 19.90 -16.47 14.96
C GLY A 486 20.56 -17.13 13.73
N ARG A 487 20.61 -16.46 12.58
CA ARG A 487 21.17 -17.03 11.33
C ARG A 487 22.68 -16.80 11.16
N GLY A 488 23.26 -15.91 11.95
CA GLY A 488 24.67 -15.50 11.81
C GLY A 488 24.99 -14.79 10.49
N LEU A 489 23.97 -14.38 9.73
CA LEU A 489 24.08 -13.58 8.51
C LEU A 489 23.93 -12.11 8.84
N THR A 490 24.70 -11.24 8.19
CA THR A 490 24.45 -9.80 8.24
C THR A 490 23.22 -9.45 7.42
N PHE A 491 22.79 -8.19 7.52
CA PHE A 491 21.75 -7.65 6.67
C PHE A 491 21.99 -7.90 5.17
N ILE A 492 23.17 -7.56 4.66
CA ILE A 492 23.49 -7.63 3.23
C ILE A 492 23.51 -9.08 2.74
N GLU A 493 24.05 -10.00 3.55
CA GLU A 493 24.05 -11.43 3.22
C GLU A 493 22.63 -11.99 3.19
N SER A 494 21.82 -11.68 4.20
CA SER A 494 20.42 -12.10 4.27
C SER A 494 19.60 -11.58 3.09
N TYR A 495 19.74 -10.30 2.78
CA TYR A 495 19.07 -9.66 1.66
C TYR A 495 19.47 -10.30 0.32
N SER A 496 20.76 -10.63 0.17
CA SER A 496 21.29 -11.32 -1.01
C SER A 496 20.76 -12.75 -1.15
N GLU A 497 20.69 -13.50 -0.06
CA GLU A 497 20.08 -14.83 -0.05
C GLU A 497 18.59 -14.78 -0.44
N ASN A 498 17.85 -13.82 0.11
CA ASN A 498 16.44 -13.67 -0.20
C ASN A 498 16.22 -13.28 -1.67
N ILE A 499 17.04 -12.39 -2.24
CA ILE A 499 16.99 -12.10 -3.68
C ILE A 499 17.24 -13.36 -4.50
N ARG A 500 18.23 -14.18 -4.15
CA ARG A 500 18.51 -15.44 -4.88
C ARG A 500 17.30 -16.39 -4.87
N LYS A 501 16.60 -16.49 -3.73
CA LYS A 501 15.38 -17.30 -3.62
C LYS A 501 14.24 -16.79 -4.49
N VAL A 502 14.12 -15.47 -4.63
CA VAL A 502 12.99 -14.82 -5.33
C VAL A 502 13.27 -14.62 -6.83
N MET A 503 14.54 -14.51 -7.23
CA MET A 503 14.97 -14.29 -8.60
C MET A 503 15.80 -15.47 -9.17
N PRO A 504 15.26 -16.70 -9.22
CA PRO A 504 16.01 -17.89 -9.62
C PRO A 504 16.44 -17.93 -11.11
N ARG A 505 16.17 -16.88 -11.91
CA ARG A 505 16.33 -16.87 -13.38
C ARG A 505 17.46 -15.98 -13.91
N PHE A 506 18.32 -15.43 -13.04
CA PHE A 506 19.44 -14.57 -13.45
C PHE A 506 20.83 -15.16 -13.14
N GLY A 507 20.90 -16.45 -12.83
CA GLY A 507 22.14 -17.20 -12.59
C GLY A 507 22.59 -17.99 -13.81
#